data_AF-A0AAD5I4P1-F1
#
_entry.id   AF-A0AAD5I4P1-F1
#
_cell.length_a   1.000
_cell.length_b   1.000
_cell.length_c   1.000
_cell.angle_alpha   90.00
_cell.angle_beta   90.00
_cell.angle_gamma   90.00
#
_symmetry.space_group_name_H-M   'P 1'
#
loop_
_entity.id
_entity.type
_entity.pdbx_description
1 polymer ?
#
loop_
_entity_poly.entity_id
_entity_poly.type
_entity_poly.pdbx_seq_one_letter_code
_entity_poly.pdbx_strand_id
1 'polypeptide(L)'
;MHLFSVYYIVPVTIAACASLLLVPAALSMMTDRKSITYTFELMEQYKDSNQTATDIVKGDTGAEHWKATRTMIPTYYPPPMTLQAIDKLKEIKGVVVEDLPEAEEL
;
A
#
# COMPACT_ATOMS: atom_id res chain seq x y z
N MET A 1 41.72 -1.27 56.02
CA MET A 1 41.97 -2.69 55.69
C MET A 1 41.00 -3.54 56.51
N HIS A 2 39.95 -4.07 55.89
CA HIS A 2 39.26 -5.29 56.33
C HIS A 2 38.59 -5.89 55.09
N LEU A 3 39.08 -7.07 54.73
CA LEU A 3 38.65 -7.90 53.60
C LEU A 3 37.43 -8.73 54.02
N PHE A 4 36.37 -8.65 53.23
CA PHE A 4 35.33 -9.66 53.01
C PHE A 4 34.73 -9.30 51.65
N SER A 5 34.28 -10.18 50.77
CA SER A 5 34.37 -11.62 50.60
C SER A 5 33.79 -11.78 49.20
N VAL A 6 34.49 -12.47 48.30
CA VAL A 6 33.98 -12.84 46.99
C VAL A 6 32.67 -13.62 47.19
N TYR A 7 31.61 -13.29 46.46
CA TYR A 7 30.69 -14.22 45.78
C TYR A 7 29.46 -13.47 45.25
N TYR A 8 29.13 -13.82 44.01
CA TYR A 8 27.77 -14.00 43.50
C TYR A 8 27.08 -12.87 42.70
N ILE A 9 26.99 -13.18 41.39
CA ILE A 9 25.89 -12.95 40.44
C ILE A 9 25.93 -11.66 39.62
N VAL A 10 26.36 -11.87 38.39
CA VAL A 10 25.96 -11.14 37.17
C VAL A 10 24.43 -11.24 37.01
N PRO A 11 23.67 -10.13 36.93
CA PRO A 11 22.39 -10.17 36.27
C PRO A 11 22.59 -9.95 34.76
N VAL A 12 22.72 -11.06 34.05
CA VAL A 12 22.32 -11.14 32.63
C VAL A 12 20.79 -11.14 32.61
N THR A 13 20.20 -10.63 31.52
CA THR A 13 18.76 -10.62 31.19
C THR A 13 18.01 -9.47 31.89
N ILE A 14 17.16 -8.62 31.31
CA ILE A 14 16.31 -8.66 30.11
C ILE A 14 16.04 -7.19 29.74
N ALA A 15 16.52 -6.71 28.58
CA ALA A 15 15.86 -5.60 27.88
C ALA A 15 15.47 -6.12 26.50
N ALA A 16 14.56 -7.10 26.54
CA ALA A 16 13.90 -7.65 25.37
C ALA A 16 13.07 -6.54 24.69
N CYS A 17 13.31 -6.35 23.40
CA CYS A 17 12.26 -6.12 22.41
C CYS A 17 11.26 -4.98 22.71
N ALA A 18 11.74 -3.78 23.02
CA ALA A 18 10.89 -2.59 23.10
C ALA A 18 10.87 -1.73 21.81
N SER A 19 11.21 -2.30 20.65
CA SER A 19 11.20 -1.57 19.36
C SER A 19 10.28 -2.18 18.29
N LEU A 20 9.45 -3.17 18.63
CA LEU A 20 8.59 -3.86 17.65
C LEU A 20 7.09 -3.61 17.79
N LEU A 21 6.66 -2.67 18.64
CA LEU A 21 5.25 -2.35 18.81
C LEU A 21 4.99 -0.86 18.61
N LEU A 22 4.90 -0.44 17.35
CA LEU A 22 3.76 0.32 16.81
C LEU A 22 4.06 0.69 15.35
N VAL A 23 3.77 -0.24 14.43
CA VAL A 23 3.26 0.17 13.13
C VAL A 23 1.75 -0.01 13.23
N PRO A 24 0.95 1.03 13.53
CA PRO A 24 -0.51 0.91 13.48
C PRO A 24 -1.04 0.60 12.07
N ALA A 25 -0.20 0.64 11.04
CA ALA A 25 -0.64 0.52 9.65
C ALA A 25 -1.07 -0.89 9.22
N ALA A 26 -0.69 -1.95 9.93
CA ALA A 26 -1.03 -3.31 9.52
C ALA A 26 -2.48 -3.72 9.84
N LEU A 27 -3.17 -3.02 10.75
CA LEU A 27 -4.53 -3.39 11.18
C LEU A 27 -5.66 -2.68 10.44
N SER A 28 -5.36 -1.75 9.52
CA SER A 28 -6.40 -1.09 8.70
C SER A 28 -6.86 -1.93 7.50
N MET A 29 -6.28 -3.11 7.27
CA MET A 29 -6.36 -3.83 5.99
C MET A 29 -7.57 -4.76 5.83
N MET A 30 -8.70 -4.46 6.48
CA MET A 30 -10.02 -5.01 6.14
C MET A 30 -11.05 -3.87 5.95
N THR A 31 -10.59 -2.74 5.40
CA THR A 31 -11.52 -1.77 4.80
C THR A 31 -12.08 -2.41 3.53
N ASP A 32 -13.37 -2.22 3.24
CA ASP A 32 -13.97 -2.66 1.98
C ASP A 32 -13.11 -2.19 0.80
N ARG A 33 -12.47 -3.15 0.12
CA ARG A 33 -11.58 -2.92 -1.01
C ARG A 33 -12.28 -3.38 -2.27
N LYS A 34 -12.18 -2.59 -3.33
CA LYS A 34 -12.83 -2.85 -4.61
C LYS A 34 -11.80 -3.07 -5.71
N SER A 35 -12.06 -4.06 -6.54
CA SER A 35 -11.30 -4.30 -7.76
C SER A 35 -11.76 -3.32 -8.84
N ILE A 36 -10.81 -2.60 -9.44
CA ILE A 36 -11.07 -1.62 -10.49
C ILE A 36 -10.07 -1.80 -11.64
N THR A 37 -10.38 -1.17 -12.77
CA THR A 37 -9.38 -0.73 -13.74
C THR A 37 -9.32 0.79 -13.75
N TYR A 38 -8.20 1.33 -14.23
CA TYR A 38 -8.17 2.75 -14.60
C TYR A 38 -7.35 3.00 -15.87
N THR A 39 -7.73 4.04 -16.60
CA THR A 39 -7.00 4.53 -17.78
C THR A 39 -7.18 6.05 -17.91
N PHE A 40 -6.65 6.64 -18.97
CA PHE A 40 -6.76 8.07 -19.26
C PHE A 40 -7.49 8.29 -20.59
N GLU A 41 -8.30 9.34 -20.71
CA GLU A 41 -9.02 9.62 -21.94
C GLU A 41 -8.08 10.10 -23.07
N LEU A 42 -7.09 10.92 -22.72
CA LEU A 42 -6.17 11.57 -23.66
C LEU A 42 -4.70 11.31 -23.31
N MET A 43 -3.85 11.39 -24.33
CA MET A 43 -2.41 11.17 -24.21
C MET A 43 -1.74 12.21 -23.30
N GLU A 44 -2.19 13.46 -23.37
CA GLU A 44 -1.67 14.58 -22.58
C GLU A 44 -1.95 14.33 -21.09
N GLN A 45 -3.15 13.88 -20.75
CA GLN A 45 -3.54 13.56 -19.37
C GLN A 45 -2.71 12.40 -18.82
N TYR A 46 -2.47 11.37 -19.63
CA TYR A 46 -1.57 10.26 -19.27
C TYR A 46 -0.16 10.76 -18.96
N LYS A 47 0.43 11.57 -19.85
CA LYS A 47 1.77 12.13 -19.64
C LYS A 47 1.87 12.97 -18.37
N ASP A 48 0.85 13.78 -18.09
CA ASP A 48 0.89 14.74 -16.99
C ASP A 48 0.55 14.11 -15.64
N SER A 49 -0.34 13.10 -15.61
CA SER A 49 -0.98 12.64 -14.37
C SER A 49 -0.74 11.16 -14.02
N ASN A 50 -0.10 10.38 -14.90
CA ASN A 50 0.10 8.94 -14.64
C ASN A 50 0.97 8.67 -13.40
N GLN A 51 1.96 9.51 -13.13
CA GLN A 51 2.77 9.36 -11.92
C GLN A 51 1.93 9.57 -10.65
N THR A 52 1.07 10.58 -10.63
CA THR A 52 0.17 10.84 -9.51
C THR A 52 -0.80 9.67 -9.27
N ALA A 53 -1.39 9.12 -10.34
CA ALA A 53 -2.22 7.93 -10.22
C ALA A 53 -1.43 6.73 -9.66
N THR A 54 -0.20 6.54 -10.14
CA THR A 54 0.72 5.49 -9.66
C THR A 54 1.02 5.65 -8.17
N ASP A 55 1.29 6.86 -7.70
CA ASP A 55 1.61 7.14 -6.30
C ASP A 55 0.40 6.89 -5.38
N ILE A 56 -0.81 7.20 -5.83
CA ILE A 56 -2.05 6.88 -5.09
C ILE A 56 -2.20 5.37 -4.93
N VAL A 57 -2.05 4.61 -6.01
CA VAL A 57 -2.15 3.14 -5.98
C VAL A 57 -1.09 2.55 -5.05
N LYS A 58 0.15 3.01 -5.15
CA LYS A 58 1.26 2.57 -4.28
C LYS A 58 0.98 2.89 -2.82
N GLY A 59 0.53 4.12 -2.53
CA GLY A 59 0.22 4.56 -1.18
C GLY A 59 -0.92 3.78 -0.53
N ASP A 60 -1.92 3.35 -1.30
CA ASP A 60 -3.08 2.60 -0.80
C ASP A 60 -2.82 1.09 -0.67
N THR A 61 -2.09 0.50 -1.62
CA THR A 61 -1.96 -0.95 -1.78
C THR A 61 -0.61 -1.49 -1.33
N GLY A 62 0.42 -0.64 -1.26
CA GLY A 62 1.80 -1.07 -1.05
C GLY A 62 2.42 -1.85 -2.22
N ALA A 63 1.71 -2.03 -3.33
CA ALA A 63 2.21 -2.77 -4.48
C ALA A 63 3.07 -1.89 -5.39
N GLU A 64 4.22 -2.41 -5.82
CA GLU A 64 5.14 -1.66 -6.68
C GLU A 64 4.79 -1.74 -8.17
N HIS A 65 4.14 -2.84 -8.57
CA HIS A 65 3.82 -3.14 -9.97
C HIS A 65 2.46 -3.84 -10.08
N TRP A 66 1.77 -3.62 -11.20
CA TRP A 66 0.52 -4.28 -11.53
C TRP A 66 0.39 -4.46 -13.04
N LYS A 67 -0.58 -5.29 -13.46
CA LYS A 67 -0.81 -5.55 -14.88
C LYS A 67 -1.25 -4.27 -15.59
N ALA A 68 -0.78 -4.09 -16.82
CA ALA A 68 -1.21 -3.03 -17.70
C ALA A 68 -1.28 -3.53 -19.14
N THR A 69 -2.19 -2.99 -19.95
CA THR A 69 -2.22 -3.26 -21.38
C THR A 69 -0.99 -2.66 -22.08
N ARG A 70 -0.58 -3.26 -23.20
CA ARG A 70 0.55 -2.78 -24.01
C ARG A 70 0.08 -1.83 -25.11
N THR A 71 -0.53 -0.72 -24.70
CA THR A 71 -1.09 0.32 -25.58
C THR A 71 -0.45 1.68 -25.28
N MET A 72 -0.65 2.65 -26.18
CA MET A 72 -0.05 3.99 -26.02
C MET A 72 -0.56 4.69 -24.74
N ILE A 73 -1.86 4.58 -24.47
CA ILE A 73 -2.47 4.86 -23.18
C ILE A 73 -2.85 3.50 -22.58
N PRO A 74 -2.15 3.04 -21.52
CA PRO A 74 -2.46 1.75 -20.89
C PRO A 74 -3.76 1.80 -20.08
N THR A 75 -4.44 0.66 -20.03
CA THR A 75 -5.40 0.34 -18.97
C THR A 75 -4.66 -0.45 -17.90
N TYR A 76 -4.79 0.00 -16.66
CA TYR A 76 -4.12 -0.55 -15.48
C TYR A 76 -5.09 -1.38 -14.64
N TYR A 77 -4.57 -2.46 -14.05
CA TYR A 77 -5.29 -3.39 -13.19
C TYR A 77 -4.63 -3.45 -11.81
N PRO A 78 -4.78 -2.41 -10.96
CA PRO A 78 -4.16 -2.37 -9.65
C PRO A 78 -4.71 -3.49 -8.73
N PRO A 79 -4.03 -3.82 -7.62
CA PRO A 79 -4.63 -4.61 -6.55
C PRO A 79 -5.91 -3.94 -6.02
N PRO A 80 -6.80 -4.67 -5.33
CA PRO A 80 -8.01 -4.09 -4.75
C PRO A 80 -7.72 -2.87 -3.87
N MET A 81 -8.38 -1.75 -4.18
CA MET A 81 -8.11 -0.45 -3.57
C MET A 81 -9.21 -0.06 -2.59
N THR A 82 -8.89 0.75 -1.58
CA THR A 82 -9.92 1.35 -0.72
C THR A 82 -10.79 2.33 -1.49
N LEU A 83 -12.05 2.52 -1.06
CA LEU A 83 -12.95 3.51 -1.67
C LEU A 83 -12.36 4.92 -1.65
N GLN A 84 -11.68 5.30 -0.56
CA GLN A 84 -11.03 6.61 -0.46
C GLN A 84 -9.94 6.80 -1.53
N ALA A 85 -9.12 5.80 -1.80
CA ALA A 85 -8.09 5.89 -2.83
C ALA A 85 -8.69 5.89 -4.24
N ILE A 86 -9.79 5.15 -4.45
CA ILE A 86 -10.55 5.18 -5.71
C ILE A 86 -11.13 6.57 -5.97
N ASP A 87 -11.68 7.22 -4.95
CA ASP A 87 -12.22 8.57 -5.08
C ASP A 87 -11.11 9.58 -5.42
N LYS A 88 -9.95 9.47 -4.77
CA LYS A 88 -8.75 10.27 -5.14
C LYS A 88 -8.28 10.02 -6.58
N LEU A 89 -8.36 8.79 -7.08
CA LEU A 89 -8.06 8.50 -8.48
C LEU A 89 -9.04 9.20 -9.44
N LYS A 90 -10.33 9.19 -9.12
CA LYS A 90 -11.38 9.83 -9.92
C LYS A 90 -11.28 11.37 -9.94
N GLU A 91 -10.64 11.97 -8.94
CA GLU A 91 -10.36 13.40 -8.91
C GLU A 91 -9.28 13.83 -9.91
N ILE A 92 -8.46 12.90 -10.41
CA ILE A 92 -7.47 13.19 -11.44
C ILE A 92 -8.17 13.45 -12.77
N LYS A 93 -7.93 14.64 -13.33
CA LYS A 93 -8.54 15.07 -14.59
C LYS A 93 -8.27 14.06 -15.72
N GLY A 94 -9.35 13.50 -16.26
CA GLY A 94 -9.30 12.59 -17.40
C GLY A 94 -8.94 11.14 -17.07
N VAL A 95 -8.83 10.79 -15.77
CA VAL A 95 -8.80 9.39 -15.35
C VAL A 95 -10.21 8.81 -15.46
N VAL A 96 -10.31 7.66 -16.11
CA VAL A 96 -11.52 6.85 -16.16
C VAL A 96 -11.31 5.63 -15.28
N VAL A 97 -12.18 5.43 -14.29
CA VAL A 97 -12.17 4.28 -13.38
C VAL A 97 -13.38 3.41 -13.64
N GLU A 98 -13.17 2.12 -13.86
CA GLU A 98 -14.23 1.13 -14.05
C GLU A 98 -14.15 0.05 -12.98
N ASP A 99 -15.30 -0.40 -12.50
CA ASP A 99 -15.36 -1.50 -11.54
C ASP A 99 -15.13 -2.84 -12.26
N LEU A 100 -14.30 -3.71 -11.68
CA LEU A 100 -14.20 -5.08 -12.14
C LEU A 100 -15.25 -5.94 -11.43
N PRO A 101 -16.04 -6.74 -12.17
CA PRO A 101 -16.92 -7.71 -11.54
C PRO A 101 -16.08 -8.69 -10.71
N GLU A 102 -16.58 -9.06 -9.53
CA GLU A 102 -15.97 -10.15 -8.76
C GLU A 102 -15.96 -11.40 -9.66
N ALA A 103 -14.79 -12.04 -9.76
CA ALA A 103 -14.69 -13.27 -10.53
C ALA A 103 -15.58 -14.31 -9.84
N GLU A 104 -16.71 -14.63 -10.47
CA GLU A 104 -17.50 -15.80 -10.11
C GLU A 104 -16.60 -17.01 -10.34
N GLU A 105 -16.12 -17.63 -9.25
CA GLU A 105 -15.39 -18.90 -9.33
C GLU A 105 -16.34 -19.96 -9.91
N LEU A 106 -16.17 -20.27 -11.20
CA LEU A 106 -16.87 -21.36 -11.91
C LEU A 106 -16.24 -22.73 -11.58
#